data_AF-A0A924HNN2-F1
#
_entry.id   AF-A0A924HNN2-F1
#
_cell.length_a   1.000
_cell.length_b   1.000
_cell.length_c   1.000
_cell.angle_alpha   90.00
_cell.angle_beta   90.00
_cell.angle_gamma   90.00
#
_symmetry.space_group_name_H-M   'P 1'
#
loop_
_entity.id
_entity.type
_entity.pdbx_description
1 polymer ?
#
loop_
_entity_poly.entity_id
_entity_poly.type
_entity_poly.pdbx_seq_one_letter_code
_entity_poly.pdbx_strand_id
1 'polypeptide(L)'
;MYFIAAPALSMGCKAHLVCKRLGAVALGSALVLASSQVLAAAPAGTPSPPSQPPLVQAFSSAQSGVPPAPWRAVGLPDKAVPLTDMQITRSIGGSEGVGVLQLRANKSYGTLSHDLPRLLPSAGTTLAWRWRLDQPVAGANLRLKAGDDAALKVCAMFDMPLERLGLVERSLMRLARSRSGELLPAATLCYVWDPTLAVGTLLPNAYTARVRYLILNGPESALGQWHTQKRNLAADFLQAFGAESATVPPLLAIVVGADADNTGNSSLAYIGDLLLVEP
;
A
#
# COMPACT_ATOMS: atom_id res chain seq x y z
N MET A 1 -2.62 58.18 -4.44
CA MET A 1 -2.87 57.46 -3.18
C MET A 1 -3.37 56.06 -3.54
N TYR A 2 -2.57 55.05 -3.22
CA TYR A 2 -2.83 53.61 -3.12
C TYR A 2 -3.83 52.94 -4.09
N PHE A 3 -3.29 52.28 -5.12
CA PHE A 3 -3.85 51.04 -5.64
C PHE A 3 -3.25 49.88 -4.84
N ILE A 4 -4.10 49.13 -4.13
CA ILE A 4 -3.72 47.87 -3.47
C ILE A 4 -3.77 46.78 -4.54
N ALA A 5 -2.60 46.22 -4.89
CA ALA A 5 -2.51 45.02 -5.71
C ALA A 5 -2.73 43.77 -4.83
N ALA A 6 -3.72 42.96 -5.20
CA ALA A 6 -3.93 41.63 -4.63
C ALA A 6 -2.82 40.66 -5.12
N PRO A 7 -2.34 39.72 -4.29
CA PRO A 7 -1.26 38.83 -4.68
C PRO A 7 -1.75 37.76 -5.67
N ALA A 8 -0.94 37.52 -6.69
CA ALA A 8 -1.11 36.43 -7.64
C ALA A 8 -1.04 35.07 -6.93
N LEU A 9 -2.09 34.27 -7.06
CA LEU A 9 -2.14 32.87 -6.62
C LEU A 9 -1.20 32.03 -7.49
N SER A 10 -0.09 31.57 -6.90
CA SER A 10 0.85 30.62 -7.50
C SER A 10 0.19 29.25 -7.71
N MET A 11 -0.05 28.90 -8.98
CA MET A 11 -0.53 27.58 -9.42
C MET A 11 0.56 26.47 -9.34
N GLY A 12 1.79 26.80 -8.91
CA GLY A 12 2.94 25.88 -8.94
C GLY A 12 3.00 24.82 -7.83
N CYS A 13 2.23 24.97 -6.75
CA CYS A 13 2.40 24.16 -5.53
C CYS A 13 1.66 22.79 -5.56
N LYS A 14 0.63 22.63 -6.39
CA LYS A 14 -0.27 21.46 -6.33
C LYS A 14 0.30 20.19 -6.98
N ALA A 15 1.04 20.31 -8.08
CA ALA A 15 1.60 19.15 -8.78
C ALA A 15 2.73 18.45 -8.00
N HIS A 16 3.49 19.21 -7.19
CA HIS A 16 4.61 18.67 -6.44
C HIS A 16 4.16 17.80 -5.25
N LEU A 17 3.02 18.13 -4.62
CA LEU A 17 2.47 17.39 -3.48
C LEU A 17 1.76 16.08 -3.89
N VAL A 18 1.06 16.06 -5.02
CA VAL A 18 0.40 14.83 -5.53
C VAL A 18 1.43 13.75 -5.86
N CYS A 19 2.61 14.15 -6.35
CA CYS A 19 3.69 13.23 -6.65
C CYS A 19 4.40 12.67 -5.39
N LYS A 20 4.26 13.31 -4.21
CA LYS A 20 5.02 12.94 -3.01
C LYS A 20 4.59 11.60 -2.40
N ARG A 21 3.30 11.26 -2.37
CA ARG A 21 2.76 10.14 -1.55
C ARG A 21 2.22 8.94 -2.33
N LEU A 22 2.18 9.02 -3.66
CA LEU A 22 1.84 7.88 -4.51
C LEU A 22 3.12 7.09 -4.73
N GLY A 23 3.35 6.08 -3.87
CA GLY A 23 4.46 5.14 -4.03
C GLY A 23 4.51 4.60 -5.47
N ALA A 24 5.69 4.63 -6.05
CA ALA A 24 5.92 4.27 -7.42
C ALA A 24 6.06 2.77 -7.65
N VAL A 25 5.51 2.32 -8.77
CA VAL A 25 5.69 0.94 -9.27
C VAL A 25 6.63 1.00 -10.48
N ALA A 26 7.72 0.23 -10.43
CA ALA A 26 8.64 0.03 -11.55
C ALA A 26 8.33 -1.33 -12.20
N LEU A 27 7.95 -1.35 -13.47
CA LEU A 27 7.67 -2.58 -14.22
C LEU A 27 8.98 -3.29 -14.58
N GLY A 28 9.38 -4.29 -13.79
CA GLY A 28 10.49 -5.19 -14.11
C GLY A 28 10.05 -6.28 -15.08
N SER A 29 10.63 -6.32 -16.28
CA SER A 29 10.45 -7.42 -17.24
C SER A 29 11.52 -8.49 -17.00
N ALA A 30 11.14 -9.65 -16.46
CA ALA A 30 12.05 -10.80 -16.33
C ALA A 30 11.80 -11.79 -17.47
N LEU A 31 12.75 -11.87 -18.40
CA LEU A 31 12.77 -12.90 -19.44
C LEU A 31 13.48 -14.14 -18.86
N VAL A 32 12.72 -15.20 -18.60
CA VAL A 32 13.27 -16.50 -18.17
C VAL A 32 13.52 -17.35 -19.40
N LEU A 33 14.78 -17.59 -19.73
CA LEU A 33 15.19 -18.58 -20.74
C LEU A 33 15.28 -19.94 -20.05
N ALA A 34 14.31 -20.82 -20.31
CA ALA A 34 14.34 -22.20 -19.85
C ALA A 34 15.04 -23.09 -20.90
N SER A 35 16.20 -23.66 -20.52
CA SER A 35 16.86 -24.72 -21.27
C SER A 35 16.22 -26.06 -20.95
N SER A 36 15.72 -26.76 -21.98
CA SER A 36 15.12 -28.09 -21.83
C SER A 36 16.20 -29.18 -21.84
N GLN A 37 16.26 -30.00 -20.79
CA GLN A 37 16.86 -31.33 -20.86
C GLN A 37 15.80 -32.38 -20.51
N VAL A 38 15.67 -33.37 -21.38
CA VAL A 38 14.76 -34.51 -21.24
C VAL A 38 15.52 -35.64 -20.56
N LEU A 39 15.06 -36.09 -19.40
CA LEU A 39 15.47 -37.36 -18.81
C LEU A 39 14.23 -38.21 -18.52
N ALA A 40 14.27 -39.47 -18.95
CA ALA A 40 13.16 -40.41 -18.90
C ALA A 40 12.79 -40.82 -17.46
N ALA A 41 11.49 -40.99 -17.20
CA ALA A 41 10.89 -41.21 -15.89
C ALA A 41 10.72 -42.70 -15.53
N ALA A 42 10.86 -43.00 -14.23
CA ALA A 42 10.36 -44.21 -13.58
C ALA A 42 8.94 -43.97 -13.01
N PRO A 43 8.12 -45.01 -12.75
CA PRO A 43 6.74 -44.81 -12.32
C PRO A 43 6.70 -44.51 -10.81
N ALA A 44 6.49 -43.24 -10.48
CA ALA A 44 6.20 -42.79 -9.12
C ALA A 44 4.72 -42.41 -9.02
N GLY A 45 4.10 -42.71 -7.86
CA GLY A 45 2.70 -42.46 -7.57
C GLY A 45 2.27 -41.02 -7.89
N THR A 46 0.98 -40.86 -8.20
CA THR A 46 0.36 -39.63 -8.67
C THR A 46 0.88 -38.42 -7.88
N PRO A 47 1.77 -37.59 -8.44
CA PRO A 47 2.22 -36.39 -7.74
C PRO A 47 1.01 -35.47 -7.59
N SER A 48 0.73 -35.04 -6.36
CA SER A 48 -0.16 -33.91 -6.12
C SER A 48 0.31 -32.75 -7.02
N PRO A 49 -0.60 -32.04 -7.72
CA PRO A 49 -0.19 -30.93 -8.56
C PRO A 49 0.63 -29.94 -7.72
N PRO A 50 1.73 -29.39 -8.25
CA PRO A 50 2.53 -28.41 -7.52
C PRO A 50 1.61 -27.26 -7.08
N SER A 51 1.62 -26.93 -5.79
CA SER A 51 0.90 -25.77 -5.26
C SER A 51 1.38 -24.53 -6.02
N GLN A 52 0.47 -23.78 -6.64
CA GLN A 52 0.83 -22.52 -7.29
C GLN A 52 1.56 -21.62 -6.29
N PRO A 53 2.64 -20.94 -6.71
CA PRO A 53 3.34 -20.01 -5.82
C PRO A 53 2.37 -18.92 -5.35
N PRO A 54 2.50 -18.44 -4.10
CA PRO A 54 1.64 -17.38 -3.61
C PRO A 54 1.80 -16.11 -4.46
N LEU A 55 0.70 -15.42 -4.72
CA LEU A 55 0.71 -14.17 -5.50
C LEU A 55 1.47 -13.03 -4.78
N VAL A 56 1.60 -13.13 -3.45
CA VAL A 56 2.33 -12.18 -2.61
C VAL A 56 3.34 -12.96 -1.77
N GLN A 57 4.61 -12.57 -1.81
CA GLN A 57 5.67 -13.19 -1.03
C GLN A 57 5.41 -13.02 0.47
N ALA A 58 5.39 -14.13 1.20
CA ALA A 58 5.20 -14.17 2.64
C ALA A 58 6.37 -13.51 3.39
N PHE A 59 6.10 -12.82 4.50
CA PHE A 59 7.12 -12.33 5.42
C PHE A 59 7.68 -13.45 6.29
N SER A 60 6.86 -14.45 6.60
CA SER A 60 7.24 -15.62 7.38
C SER A 60 8.34 -16.48 6.73
N SER A 61 8.52 -16.37 5.41
CA SER A 61 9.56 -17.09 4.68
C SER A 61 10.97 -16.51 4.85
N ALA A 62 11.10 -15.30 5.41
CA ALA A 62 12.37 -14.60 5.56
C ALA A 62 13.01 -14.82 6.93
N GLN A 63 14.34 -14.76 6.97
CA GLN A 63 15.08 -14.59 8.22
C GLN A 63 14.86 -13.16 8.77
N SER A 64 15.16 -12.95 10.05
CA SER A 64 15.09 -11.61 10.64
C SER A 64 16.02 -10.65 9.91
N GLY A 65 15.62 -9.38 9.77
CA GLY A 65 16.38 -8.36 9.04
C GLY A 65 15.59 -7.80 7.86
N VAL A 66 16.12 -7.92 6.64
CA VAL A 66 15.55 -7.26 5.46
C VAL A 66 14.29 -8.00 4.96
N PRO A 67 13.23 -7.30 4.54
CA PRO A 67 12.08 -7.92 3.86
C PRO A 67 12.49 -8.77 2.65
N PRO A 68 11.83 -9.92 2.41
CA PRO A 68 12.20 -10.81 1.31
C PRO A 68 11.88 -10.17 -0.05
N ALA A 69 12.70 -10.46 -1.07
CA ALA A 69 12.34 -10.15 -2.45
C ALA A 69 11.02 -10.87 -2.82
N PRO A 70 10.13 -10.24 -3.63
CA PRO A 70 10.34 -9.03 -4.40
C PRO A 70 9.87 -7.74 -3.70
N TRP A 71 9.63 -7.74 -2.37
CA TRP A 71 9.28 -6.52 -1.66
C TRP A 71 10.38 -5.47 -1.80
N ARG A 72 10.01 -4.25 -2.18
CA ARG A 72 10.94 -3.11 -2.27
C ARG A 72 10.51 -1.96 -1.39
N ALA A 73 11.46 -1.38 -0.67
CA ALA A 73 11.23 -0.14 0.07
C ALA A 73 11.09 1.05 -0.88
N VAL A 74 10.07 1.86 -0.64
CA VAL A 74 9.73 3.08 -1.38
C VAL A 74 9.49 4.20 -0.37
N GLY A 75 10.26 5.28 -0.51
CA GLY A 75 10.13 6.53 0.26
C GLY A 75 9.54 7.66 -0.58
N LEU A 76 9.64 8.90 -0.09
CA LEU A 76 9.24 10.08 -0.85
C LEU A 76 10.27 10.39 -1.97
N PRO A 77 9.85 10.91 -3.14
CA PRO A 77 10.74 11.16 -4.28
C PRO A 77 11.90 12.13 -4.00
N ASP A 78 11.70 13.13 -3.14
CA ASP A 78 12.72 14.15 -2.82
C ASP A 78 13.70 13.71 -1.72
N LYS A 79 13.47 12.54 -1.10
CA LYS A 79 14.27 11.97 -0.01
C LYS A 79 14.50 12.92 1.18
N ALA A 80 13.70 13.97 1.32
CA ALA A 80 13.83 14.94 2.41
C ALA A 80 13.37 14.36 3.75
N VAL A 81 12.57 13.30 3.71
CA VAL A 81 12.04 12.58 4.87
C VAL A 81 12.78 11.24 4.98
N PRO A 82 13.28 10.86 6.18
CA PRO A 82 13.85 9.55 6.41
C PRO A 82 12.89 8.41 6.05
N LEU A 83 13.44 7.29 5.60
CA LEU A 83 12.65 6.08 5.36
C LEU A 83 12.20 5.48 6.69
N THR A 84 10.95 5.04 6.76
CA THR A 84 10.44 4.23 7.88
C THR A 84 11.28 2.95 8.03
N ASP A 85 11.63 2.61 9.26
CA ASP A 85 12.36 1.38 9.55
C ASP A 85 11.43 0.17 9.41
N MET A 86 11.75 -0.68 8.43
CA MET A 86 10.91 -1.79 7.97
C MET A 86 11.75 -3.07 7.92
N GLN A 87 11.56 -3.95 8.90
CA GLN A 87 12.39 -5.14 9.09
C GLN A 87 11.55 -6.36 9.45
N ILE A 88 11.99 -7.54 9.02
CA ILE A 88 11.48 -8.82 9.49
C ILE A 88 11.98 -9.07 10.91
N THR A 89 11.07 -9.35 11.82
CA THR A 89 11.35 -9.80 13.17
C THR A 89 10.56 -11.05 13.50
N ARG A 90 10.84 -11.67 14.64
CA ARG A 90 10.13 -12.87 15.09
C ARG A 90 9.00 -12.45 16.01
N SER A 91 7.79 -12.90 15.71
CA SER A 91 6.63 -12.64 16.57
C SER A 91 6.85 -13.25 17.95
N ILE A 92 6.59 -12.48 19.00
CA ILE A 92 6.69 -12.93 20.39
C ILE A 92 5.37 -13.65 20.72
N GLY A 93 5.41 -14.97 20.81
CA GLY A 93 4.28 -15.85 21.16
C GLY A 93 4.28 -17.16 20.37
N GLY A 94 4.52 -18.29 21.05
CA GLY A 94 4.63 -19.65 20.46
C GLY A 94 6.04 -20.26 20.62
N SER A 95 6.17 -21.57 20.38
CA SER A 95 7.41 -22.36 20.55
C SER A 95 8.50 -22.06 19.50
N GLU A 96 8.13 -21.50 18.34
CA GLU A 96 9.04 -20.88 17.38
C GLU A 96 8.36 -19.63 16.79
N GLY A 97 8.94 -18.45 16.99
CA GLY A 97 8.35 -17.20 16.49
C GLY A 97 8.29 -17.16 14.95
N VAL A 98 7.12 -16.84 14.40
CA VAL A 98 6.92 -16.66 12.96
C VAL A 98 7.49 -15.30 12.51
N GLY A 99 8.11 -15.25 11.33
CA GLY A 99 8.58 -14.00 10.72
C GLY A 99 7.41 -13.04 10.46
N VAL A 100 7.53 -11.80 10.94
CA VAL A 100 6.56 -10.72 10.74
C VAL A 100 7.27 -9.44 10.38
N LEU A 101 6.64 -8.58 9.59
CA LEU A 101 7.16 -7.25 9.31
C LEU A 101 6.92 -6.33 10.50
N GLN A 102 7.98 -5.75 11.06
CA GLN A 102 7.93 -4.60 11.96
C GLN A 102 7.98 -3.31 11.14
N LEU A 103 7.11 -2.38 11.51
CA LEU A 103 7.06 -1.01 10.99
C LEU A 103 7.33 -0.06 12.15
N ARG A 104 8.45 0.67 12.10
CA ARG A 104 8.80 1.69 13.09
C ARG A 104 8.96 3.03 12.38
N ALA A 105 7.94 3.88 12.50
CA ALA A 105 8.01 5.24 11.99
C ALA A 105 8.52 6.18 13.08
N ASN A 106 9.40 7.11 12.72
CA ASN A 106 9.88 8.18 13.60
C ASN A 106 10.26 9.37 12.74
N LYS A 107 9.37 10.37 12.64
CA LYS A 107 9.54 11.51 11.72
C LYS A 107 9.85 11.06 10.29
N SER A 108 9.29 9.92 9.89
CA SER A 108 9.67 9.18 8.70
C SER A 108 8.46 8.82 7.88
N TYR A 109 8.70 8.47 6.62
CA TYR A 109 7.71 7.94 5.69
C TYR A 109 8.31 6.73 4.99
N GLY A 110 7.55 5.65 4.85
CA GLY A 110 8.03 4.52 4.08
C GLY A 110 6.97 3.46 3.84
N THR A 111 7.11 2.83 2.68
CA THR A 111 6.26 1.70 2.26
C THR A 111 7.14 0.58 1.70
N LEU A 112 6.69 -0.67 1.83
CA LEU A 112 7.15 -1.78 1.00
C LEU A 112 6.10 -2.05 -0.08
N SER A 113 6.53 -2.11 -1.34
CA SER A 113 5.70 -2.48 -2.49
C SER A 113 6.04 -3.89 -2.96
N HIS A 114 5.01 -4.70 -3.18
CA HIS A 114 5.08 -5.97 -3.88
C HIS A 114 4.31 -5.84 -5.18
N ASP A 115 5.05 -5.73 -6.28
CA ASP A 115 4.46 -5.63 -7.61
C ASP A 115 3.81 -6.96 -7.98
N LEU A 116 2.71 -6.88 -8.71
CA LEU A 116 1.97 -8.03 -9.23
C LEU A 116 2.13 -8.08 -10.75
N PRO A 117 1.96 -9.26 -11.37
CA PRO A 117 1.99 -9.41 -12.83
C PRO A 117 0.74 -8.81 -13.52
N ARG A 118 0.19 -7.71 -12.99
CA ARG A 118 -1.05 -7.05 -13.41
C ARG A 118 -2.23 -8.04 -13.41
N LEU A 119 -2.78 -8.27 -12.22
CA LEU A 119 -3.91 -9.17 -12.01
C LEU A 119 -5.23 -8.45 -12.30
N LEU A 120 -6.17 -9.06 -13.01
CA LEU A 120 -7.55 -8.57 -13.10
C LEU A 120 -8.38 -9.22 -11.99
N PRO A 121 -8.78 -8.49 -10.92
CA PRO A 121 -9.52 -9.10 -9.82
C PRO A 121 -10.90 -9.58 -10.27
N SER A 122 -11.21 -10.84 -10.01
CA SER A 122 -12.56 -11.36 -10.10
C SER A 122 -13.44 -10.85 -8.94
N ALA A 123 -14.75 -11.09 -9.02
CA ALA A 123 -15.68 -10.70 -7.95
C ALA A 123 -15.39 -11.40 -6.61
N GLY A 124 -14.66 -12.53 -6.62
CA GLY A 124 -14.28 -13.30 -5.44
C GLY A 124 -12.85 -13.06 -4.95
N THR A 125 -12.08 -12.19 -5.59
CA THR A 125 -10.70 -11.89 -5.17
C THR A 125 -10.67 -11.35 -3.75
N THR A 126 -9.92 -12.03 -2.87
CA THR A 126 -9.77 -11.60 -1.47
C THR A 126 -8.32 -11.33 -1.10
N LEU A 127 -8.13 -10.30 -0.26
CA LEU A 127 -6.88 -10.02 0.43
C LEU A 127 -7.09 -10.26 1.92
N ALA A 128 -6.28 -11.14 2.52
CA ALA A 128 -6.33 -11.46 3.94
C ALA A 128 -4.96 -11.26 4.60
N TRP A 129 -4.95 -10.71 5.81
CA TRP A 129 -3.74 -10.50 6.59
C TRP A 129 -4.08 -10.39 8.07
N ARG A 130 -3.05 -10.25 8.91
CA ARG A 130 -3.20 -9.78 10.28
C ARG A 130 -2.23 -8.65 10.56
N TRP A 131 -2.62 -7.74 11.42
CA TRP A 131 -1.75 -6.67 11.88
C TRP A 131 -1.87 -6.46 13.38
N ARG A 132 -0.91 -5.75 13.97
CA ARG A 132 -0.89 -5.39 15.39
C ARG A 132 -0.34 -3.98 15.51
N LEU A 133 -1.02 -3.14 16.26
CA LEU A 133 -0.57 -1.78 16.57
C LEU A 133 -0.16 -1.72 18.04
N ASP A 134 1.12 -1.47 18.32
CA ASP A 134 1.63 -1.37 19.68
C ASP A 134 1.68 0.10 20.14
N GLN A 135 2.07 1.01 19.24
CA GLN A 135 2.11 2.44 19.49
C GLN A 135 1.48 3.21 18.32
N PRO A 136 0.33 3.90 18.52
CA PRO A 136 -0.27 4.76 17.50
C PRO A 136 0.56 6.04 17.29
N VAL A 137 0.36 6.71 16.15
CA VAL A 137 0.93 8.04 15.91
C VAL A 137 0.15 9.07 16.73
N ALA A 138 0.83 9.77 17.63
CA ALA A 138 0.23 10.85 18.40
C ALA A 138 -0.17 12.02 17.48
N GLY A 139 -1.37 12.58 17.70
CA GLY A 139 -1.85 13.73 16.93
C GLY A 139 -2.26 13.41 15.48
N ALA A 140 -2.33 12.13 15.10
CA ALA A 140 -2.84 11.73 13.79
C ALA A 140 -4.29 12.19 13.61
N ASN A 141 -4.56 12.74 12.44
CA ASN A 141 -5.86 13.15 11.96
C ASN A 141 -5.86 13.09 10.43
N LEU A 142 -6.32 11.97 9.88
CA LEU A 142 -6.29 11.70 8.43
C LEU A 142 -7.17 12.66 7.60
N ARG A 143 -7.98 13.52 8.24
CA ARG A 143 -8.75 14.57 7.56
C ARG A 143 -7.92 15.82 7.26
N LEU A 144 -6.75 15.97 7.89
CA LEU A 144 -5.90 17.15 7.79
C LEU A 144 -4.51 16.76 7.29
N LYS A 145 -3.92 17.56 6.41
CA LYS A 145 -2.56 17.32 5.91
C LYS A 145 -1.51 17.23 7.02
N ALA A 146 -1.60 18.07 8.05
CA ALA A 146 -0.67 18.07 9.17
C ALA A 146 -0.78 16.82 10.07
N GLY A 147 -1.84 16.02 9.92
CA GLY A 147 -2.09 14.81 10.68
C GLY A 147 -2.28 13.57 9.82
N ASP A 148 -1.98 13.62 8.52
CA ASP A 148 -2.13 12.50 7.59
C ASP A 148 -0.98 11.49 7.77
N ASP A 149 -0.87 10.96 8.98
CA ASP A 149 0.10 9.93 9.35
C ASP A 149 -0.63 8.66 9.79
N ALA A 150 -0.28 7.53 9.19
CA ALA A 150 -0.82 6.21 9.55
C ALA A 150 0.27 5.36 10.22
N ALA A 151 -0.02 4.88 11.44
CA ALA A 151 0.88 3.98 12.17
C ALA A 151 1.11 2.66 11.43
N LEU A 152 0.12 2.22 10.65
CA LEU A 152 0.25 1.18 9.65
C LEU A 152 -0.87 1.29 8.59
N LYS A 153 -0.58 0.81 7.38
CA LYS A 153 -1.57 0.66 6.30
C LYS A 153 -1.22 -0.50 5.36
N VAL A 154 -2.25 -1.10 4.79
CA VAL A 154 -2.15 -2.07 3.68
C VAL A 154 -2.92 -1.48 2.49
N CYS A 155 -2.30 -1.35 1.33
CA CYS A 155 -2.92 -0.75 0.16
C CYS A 155 -2.93 -1.67 -1.06
N ALA A 156 -3.98 -1.54 -1.86
CA ALA A 156 -4.12 -2.12 -3.18
C ALA A 156 -4.04 -1.00 -4.23
N MET A 157 -3.12 -1.13 -5.18
CA MET A 157 -2.93 -0.15 -6.26
C MET A 157 -3.57 -0.65 -7.55
N PHE A 158 -4.45 0.14 -8.14
CA PHE A 158 -5.19 -0.21 -9.34
C PHE A 158 -4.78 0.67 -10.53
N ASP A 159 -4.69 0.06 -11.71
CA ASP A 159 -4.41 0.76 -12.96
C ASP A 159 -5.68 1.38 -13.56
N MET A 160 -6.28 2.33 -12.84
CA MET A 160 -7.45 3.02 -13.34
C MET A 160 -7.07 3.94 -14.53
N PRO A 161 -7.78 3.85 -15.68
CA PRO A 161 -7.52 4.74 -16.82
C PRO A 161 -7.74 6.22 -16.44
N LEU A 162 -6.82 7.10 -16.85
CA LEU A 162 -6.92 8.53 -16.55
C LEU A 162 -8.10 9.20 -17.26
N GLU A 163 -8.63 8.56 -18.30
CA GLU A 163 -9.82 8.96 -19.05
C GLU A 163 -11.10 8.93 -18.19
N ARG A 164 -11.06 8.21 -17.05
CA ARG A 164 -12.12 8.19 -16.04
C ARG A 164 -12.06 9.39 -15.09
N LEU A 165 -10.93 10.11 -15.05
CA LEU A 165 -10.76 11.30 -14.22
C LEU A 165 -11.30 12.54 -14.92
N GLY A 166 -11.67 13.55 -14.12
CA GLY A 166 -11.99 14.89 -14.62
C GLY A 166 -10.78 15.52 -15.35
N LEU A 167 -11.04 16.47 -16.25
CA LEU A 167 -10.02 17.04 -17.14
C LEU A 167 -8.78 17.61 -16.40
N VAL A 168 -9.00 18.28 -15.26
CA VAL A 168 -7.92 18.87 -14.45
C VAL A 168 -7.06 17.79 -13.80
N GLU A 169 -7.68 16.82 -13.11
CA GLU A 169 -6.97 15.72 -12.46
C GLU A 169 -6.21 14.87 -13.49
N ARG A 170 -6.82 14.59 -14.64
CA ARG A 170 -6.20 13.87 -15.75
C ARG A 170 -4.92 14.56 -16.22
N SER A 171 -4.97 15.88 -16.41
CA SER A 171 -3.84 16.67 -16.87
C SER A 171 -2.72 16.69 -15.84
N LEU A 172 -3.06 16.83 -14.55
CA LEU A 172 -2.12 16.74 -13.44
C LEU A 172 -1.44 15.35 -13.37
N MET A 173 -2.21 14.27 -13.52
CA MET A 173 -1.68 12.90 -13.49
C MET A 173 -0.75 12.62 -14.67
N ARG A 174 -1.08 13.11 -15.88
CA ARG A 174 -0.19 12.98 -17.05
C ARG A 174 1.15 13.66 -16.81
N LEU A 175 1.13 14.88 -16.25
CA LEU A 175 2.34 15.62 -15.90
C LEU A 175 3.14 14.94 -14.77
N ALA A 176 2.46 14.40 -13.77
CA ALA A 176 3.09 13.70 -12.66
C ALA A 176 3.82 12.42 -13.13
N ARG A 177 3.17 11.62 -13.98
CA ARG A 177 3.77 10.41 -14.59
C ARG A 177 4.94 10.77 -15.51
N SER A 178 4.81 11.82 -16.32
CA SER A 178 5.89 12.21 -17.25
C SER A 178 7.14 12.74 -16.53
N ARG A 179 6.98 13.33 -15.34
CA ARG A 179 8.08 13.90 -14.56
C ARG A 179 8.74 12.91 -13.61
N SER A 180 7.98 11.99 -13.03
CA SER A 180 8.51 10.97 -12.11
C SER A 180 9.21 9.83 -12.84
N GLY A 181 8.84 9.55 -14.10
CA GLY A 181 9.31 8.34 -14.79
C GLY A 181 8.73 7.05 -14.21
N GLU A 182 7.74 7.17 -13.32
CA GLU A 182 7.18 6.07 -12.53
C GLU A 182 5.68 5.91 -12.82
N LEU A 183 5.19 4.67 -12.72
CA LEU A 183 3.76 4.39 -12.85
C LEU A 183 3.06 4.80 -11.54
N LEU A 184 2.54 6.03 -11.50
CA LEU A 184 1.68 6.51 -10.42
C LEU A 184 0.26 5.96 -10.64
N PRO A 185 -0.24 5.03 -9.80
CA PRO A 185 -1.58 4.49 -9.95
C PRO A 185 -2.62 5.60 -9.81
N ALA A 186 -3.67 5.55 -10.62
CA ALA A 186 -4.73 6.55 -10.56
C ALA A 186 -5.81 6.21 -9.51
N ALA A 187 -5.75 5.02 -8.91
CA ALA A 187 -6.58 4.63 -7.79
C ALA A 187 -5.78 3.73 -6.84
N THR A 188 -5.64 4.18 -5.60
CA THR A 188 -5.05 3.39 -4.51
C THR A 188 -6.04 3.36 -3.36
N LEU A 189 -6.42 2.16 -2.93
CA LEU A 189 -7.23 1.95 -1.73
C LEU A 189 -6.32 1.45 -0.62
N CYS A 190 -6.25 2.17 0.50
CA CYS A 190 -5.52 1.76 1.68
C CYS A 190 -6.47 1.43 2.83
N TYR A 191 -6.28 0.26 3.41
CA TYR A 191 -6.86 -0.15 4.68
C TYR A 191 -5.99 0.40 5.81
N VAL A 192 -6.58 1.14 6.74
CA VAL A 192 -5.85 1.90 7.76
C VAL A 192 -6.39 1.60 9.16
N TRP A 193 -5.50 1.62 10.14
CA TRP A 193 -5.86 1.72 11.56
C TRP A 193 -5.81 3.19 11.98
N ASP A 194 -6.94 3.74 12.43
CA ASP A 194 -7.02 5.12 12.90
C ASP A 194 -7.60 5.17 14.32
N PRO A 195 -6.97 5.87 15.29
CA PRO A 195 -7.42 5.89 16.67
C PRO A 195 -8.62 6.82 16.93
N THR A 196 -9.11 7.55 15.93
CA THR A 196 -10.14 8.59 16.06
C THR A 196 -11.38 8.35 15.17
N LEU A 197 -11.22 7.66 14.05
CA LEU A 197 -12.26 7.42 13.05
C LEU A 197 -12.93 6.07 13.27
N ALA A 198 -14.26 6.03 13.11
CA ALA A 198 -15.03 4.80 13.21
C ALA A 198 -14.64 3.79 12.11
N VAL A 199 -14.68 2.49 12.46
CA VAL A 199 -14.50 1.40 11.49
C VAL A 199 -15.54 1.52 10.36
N GLY A 200 -15.12 1.26 9.13
CA GLY A 200 -15.94 1.42 7.93
C GLY A 200 -15.95 2.84 7.36
N THR A 201 -15.34 3.82 8.04
CA THR A 201 -15.18 5.16 7.47
C THR A 201 -14.33 5.10 6.21
N LEU A 202 -14.88 5.62 5.10
CA LEU A 202 -14.20 5.79 3.82
C LEU A 202 -13.96 7.28 3.58
N LEU A 203 -12.72 7.68 3.30
CA LEU A 203 -12.34 9.07 3.09
C LEU A 203 -11.20 9.21 2.06
N PRO A 204 -11.14 10.31 1.29
CA PRO A 204 -9.97 10.60 0.48
C PRO A 204 -8.79 11.00 1.38
N ASN A 205 -7.58 10.73 0.91
CA ASN A 205 -6.36 11.25 1.52
C ASN A 205 -6.32 12.79 1.45
N ALA A 206 -5.79 13.45 2.49
CA ALA A 206 -5.78 14.91 2.59
C ALA A 206 -4.94 15.63 1.52
N TYR A 207 -4.02 14.93 0.85
CA TYR A 207 -3.19 15.45 -0.24
C TYR A 207 -3.77 15.15 -1.63
N THR A 208 -4.48 14.03 -1.80
CA THR A 208 -4.98 13.59 -3.11
C THR A 208 -6.22 12.70 -2.99
N ALA A 209 -7.19 12.90 -3.89
CA ALA A 209 -8.36 12.02 -4.00
C ALA A 209 -8.04 10.67 -4.67
N ARG A 210 -6.83 10.49 -5.21
CA ARG A 210 -6.40 9.24 -5.87
C ARG A 210 -6.00 8.16 -4.87
N VAL A 211 -5.76 8.53 -3.62
CA VAL A 211 -5.62 7.61 -2.49
C VAL A 211 -6.88 7.74 -1.64
N ARG A 212 -7.51 6.60 -1.32
CA ARG A 212 -8.64 6.54 -0.41
C ARG A 212 -8.30 5.63 0.75
N TYR A 213 -8.73 6.03 1.94
CA TYR A 213 -8.58 5.27 3.17
C TYR A 213 -9.91 4.61 3.53
N LEU A 214 -9.85 3.32 3.86
CA LEU A 214 -10.94 2.59 4.51
C LEU A 214 -10.47 2.15 5.89
N ILE A 215 -11.14 2.62 6.94
CA ILE A 215 -10.75 2.33 8.32
C ILE A 215 -11.21 0.93 8.70
N LEU A 216 -10.28 0.03 9.03
CA LEU A 216 -10.59 -1.34 9.45
C LEU A 216 -10.45 -1.55 10.96
N ASN A 217 -9.66 -0.73 11.64
CA ASN A 217 -9.55 -0.69 13.08
C ASN A 217 -9.62 0.76 13.56
N GLY A 218 -10.42 0.99 14.60
CA GLY A 218 -10.83 2.29 15.11
C GLY A 218 -10.44 2.52 16.58
N PRO A 219 -11.02 3.55 17.24
CA PRO A 219 -10.79 3.86 18.66
C PRO A 219 -11.01 2.69 19.63
N GLU A 220 -11.96 1.80 19.33
CA GLU A 220 -12.30 0.65 20.18
C GLU A 220 -11.42 -0.59 19.95
N SER A 221 -10.52 -0.54 18.95
CA SER A 221 -9.64 -1.67 18.65
C SER A 221 -8.50 -1.78 19.66
N ALA A 222 -8.38 -2.95 20.30
CA ALA A 222 -7.35 -3.19 21.30
C ALA A 222 -5.92 -3.11 20.69
N LEU A 223 -5.09 -2.26 21.27
CA LEU A 223 -3.65 -2.17 20.97
C LEU A 223 -2.90 -3.41 21.51
N GLY A 224 -1.74 -3.70 20.96
CA GLY A 224 -0.89 -4.83 21.38
C GLY A 224 -1.45 -6.21 21.03
N GLN A 225 -2.55 -6.28 20.28
CA GLN A 225 -3.19 -7.53 19.86
C GLN A 225 -3.21 -7.69 18.34
N TRP A 226 -3.13 -8.94 17.87
CA TRP A 226 -3.27 -9.26 16.45
C TRP A 226 -4.75 -9.18 16.04
N HIS A 227 -5.03 -8.37 15.03
CA HIS A 227 -6.34 -8.28 14.39
C HIS A 227 -6.26 -8.86 12.99
N THR A 228 -7.13 -9.81 12.68
CA THR A 228 -7.21 -10.47 11.37
C THR A 228 -8.19 -9.72 10.47
N GLN A 229 -7.78 -9.51 9.23
CA GLN A 229 -8.56 -8.84 8.20
C GLN A 229 -8.73 -9.76 6.99
N LYS A 230 -9.91 -9.72 6.38
CA LYS A 230 -10.20 -10.35 5.08
C LYS A 230 -11.12 -9.44 4.30
N ARG A 231 -10.67 -8.98 3.13
CA ARG A 231 -11.34 -7.97 2.31
C ARG A 231 -11.58 -8.48 0.90
N ASN A 232 -12.73 -8.13 0.32
CA ASN A 232 -13.03 -8.36 -1.09
C ASN A 232 -12.55 -7.14 -1.89
N LEU A 233 -11.52 -7.31 -2.71
CA LEU A 233 -10.87 -6.18 -3.38
C LEU A 233 -11.77 -5.53 -4.45
N ALA A 234 -12.58 -6.32 -5.16
CA ALA A 234 -13.49 -5.81 -6.17
C ALA A 234 -14.62 -4.98 -5.55
N ALA A 235 -15.24 -5.49 -4.49
CA ALA A 235 -16.31 -4.79 -3.77
C ALA A 235 -15.79 -3.51 -3.12
N ASP A 236 -14.64 -3.56 -2.46
CA ASP A 236 -14.05 -2.40 -1.80
C ASP A 236 -13.58 -1.34 -2.81
N PHE A 237 -13.05 -1.76 -3.98
CA PHE A 237 -12.75 -0.84 -5.06
C PHE A 237 -14.01 -0.12 -5.52
N LEU A 238 -15.12 -0.82 -5.76
CA LEU A 238 -16.36 -0.20 -6.22
C LEU A 238 -17.00 0.70 -5.16
N GLN A 239 -16.92 0.33 -3.88
CA GLN A 239 -17.35 1.21 -2.79
C GLN A 239 -16.54 2.50 -2.78
N ALA A 240 -15.22 2.38 -2.99
CA ALA A 240 -14.32 3.51 -3.04
C ALA A 240 -14.53 4.31 -4.34
N PHE A 241 -14.15 3.79 -5.48
CA PHE A 241 -14.03 4.51 -6.75
C PHE A 241 -15.20 4.27 -7.74
N GLY A 242 -16.30 3.65 -7.32
CA GLY A 242 -17.41 3.28 -8.20
C GLY A 242 -18.12 4.45 -8.88
N ALA A 243 -18.07 5.64 -8.29
CA ALA A 243 -18.57 6.87 -8.92
C ALA A 243 -17.73 7.29 -10.13
N GLU A 244 -16.44 6.94 -10.16
CA GLU A 244 -15.53 7.23 -11.28
C GLU A 244 -15.33 6.05 -12.23
N SER A 245 -15.44 4.81 -11.73
CA SER A 245 -15.23 3.59 -12.50
C SER A 245 -16.20 2.48 -12.10
N ALA A 246 -17.15 2.17 -12.98
CA ALA A 246 -18.10 1.06 -12.80
C ALA A 246 -17.46 -0.33 -12.96
N THR A 247 -16.23 -0.40 -13.47
CA THR A 247 -15.46 -1.64 -13.66
C THR A 247 -14.20 -1.60 -12.79
N VAL A 248 -13.83 -2.75 -12.21
CA VAL A 248 -12.60 -2.88 -11.42
C VAL A 248 -11.39 -2.94 -12.37
N PRO A 249 -10.43 -2.00 -12.30
CA PRO A 249 -9.21 -2.04 -13.11
C PRO A 249 -8.25 -3.14 -12.65
N PRO A 250 -7.20 -3.44 -13.45
CA PRO A 250 -6.14 -4.35 -13.01
C PRO A 250 -5.47 -3.89 -11.72
N LEU A 251 -5.22 -4.82 -10.82
CA LEU A 251 -4.40 -4.66 -9.62
C LEU A 251 -2.91 -4.75 -9.99
N LEU A 252 -2.15 -3.73 -9.62
CA LEU A 252 -0.74 -3.55 -9.96
C LEU A 252 0.21 -3.97 -8.84
N ALA A 253 -0.17 -3.72 -7.59
CA ALA A 253 0.71 -3.96 -6.45
C ALA A 253 -0.11 -4.06 -5.15
N ILE A 254 0.47 -4.78 -4.18
CA ILE A 254 0.11 -4.68 -2.77
C ILE A 254 1.21 -3.90 -2.05
N VAL A 255 0.82 -2.96 -1.21
CA VAL A 255 1.73 -2.09 -0.49
C VAL A 255 1.45 -2.16 1.00
N VAL A 256 2.49 -2.18 1.81
CA VAL A 256 2.39 -2.02 3.27
C VAL A 256 3.23 -0.84 3.70
N GLY A 257 2.85 -0.10 4.73
CA GLY A 257 3.68 1.01 5.17
C GLY A 257 3.23 1.67 6.45
N ALA A 258 4.05 2.61 6.89
CA ALA A 258 3.78 3.47 8.03
C ALA A 258 4.49 4.82 7.84
N ASP A 259 3.89 5.86 8.43
CA ASP A 259 4.35 7.23 8.32
C ASP A 259 4.08 8.00 9.62
N ALA A 260 4.97 8.95 9.89
CA ALA A 260 4.95 9.85 11.03
C ALA A 260 5.62 11.20 10.70
N ASP A 261 5.71 11.54 9.41
CA ASP A 261 6.42 12.73 8.91
C ASP A 261 5.60 14.01 9.04
N ASN A 262 4.27 13.95 9.01
CA ASN A 262 3.43 15.16 9.12
C ASN A 262 3.29 15.63 10.57
N THR A 263 3.09 14.70 11.49
CA THR A 263 2.97 14.95 12.93
C THR A 263 4.34 15.11 13.59
N GLY A 264 5.40 14.57 12.99
CA GLY A 264 6.74 14.55 13.56
C GLY A 264 6.88 13.63 14.78
N ASN A 265 5.97 12.67 14.93
CA ASN A 265 5.93 11.72 16.05
C ASN A 265 6.54 10.36 15.67
N SER A 266 6.19 9.32 16.41
CA SER A 266 6.61 7.94 16.16
C SER A 266 5.47 6.94 16.36
N SER A 267 5.64 5.76 15.77
CA SER A 267 4.73 4.62 15.90
C SER A 267 5.48 3.29 15.86
N LEU A 268 4.81 2.24 16.32
CA LEU A 268 5.29 0.87 16.25
C LEU A 268 4.13 -0.07 15.92
N ALA A 269 4.27 -0.79 14.81
CA ALA A 269 3.28 -1.72 14.31
C ALA A 269 3.93 -2.97 13.71
N TYR A 270 3.11 -4.00 13.53
CA TYR A 270 3.52 -5.27 12.97
C TYR A 270 2.49 -5.77 11.96
N ILE A 271 2.94 -6.42 10.90
CA ILE A 271 2.11 -7.02 9.86
C ILE A 271 2.58 -8.46 9.62
N GLY A 272 1.64 -9.41 9.62
CA GLY A 272 1.88 -10.79 9.24
C GLY A 272 1.82 -10.99 7.74
N ASP A 273 1.81 -12.24 7.29
CA ASP A 273 1.68 -12.56 5.86
C ASP A 273 0.41 -11.96 5.25
N LEU A 274 0.53 -11.57 3.97
CA LEU A 274 -0.59 -11.14 3.15
C LEU A 274 -0.92 -12.25 2.15
N LEU A 275 -2.17 -12.67 2.15
CA LEU A 275 -2.69 -13.72 1.29
C LEU A 275 -3.65 -13.09 0.29
N LEU A 276 -3.22 -13.00 -0.97
CA LEU A 276 -4.07 -12.63 -2.09
C LEU A 276 -4.55 -13.91 -2.77
N VAL A 277 -5.86 -14.12 -2.80
CA VAL A 277 -6.50 -15.35 -3.28
C VAL A 277 -7.53 -15.00 -4.34
N GLU A 278 -7.37 -15.59 -5.53
CA GLU A 278 -8.43 -15.73 -6.52
C GLU A 278 -9.30 -16.95 -6.18
N PRO A 279 -10.63 -16.87 -6.40
CA PRO A 279 -11.56 -17.97 -6.16
C PRO A 279 -11.38 -19.15 -7.13
#